data_AF-A0A351FQQ3-F1
#
_entry.id   AF-A0A351FQQ3-F1
#
_cell.length_a   1.000
_cell.length_b   1.000
_cell.length_c   1.000
_cell.angle_alpha   90.00
_cell.angle_beta   90.00
_cell.angle_gamma   90.00
#
_symmetry.space_group_name_H-M   'P 1'
#
loop_
_entity.id
_entity.type
_entity.pdbx_description
1 polymer ?
#
loop_
_entity_poly.entity_id
_entity_poly.type
_entity_poly.pdbx_seq_one_letter_code
_entity_poly.pdbx_strand_id
1 'polypeptide(L)'
;MRLHHFLRLSCCCLAAVVLATASLELRAADRIVLRNLDIVSGKAVTRFDEDGVIIDDGRPITWDQIERGILAEKQAEFDKMLKEIGEPLYRIRQRLQVEDYASCLSHAEKIYPRFSERRSASAYMVAQSLMWARLATGQREKALIPYFRCYEMLRSIDTSQIPLPGKRRLQFDKDTALTQELLPIWFDPEAAKAALPQVTTALRTLTKPLPDGARIYYATLSLAAGERERAQHLLTDLSSDEGEVKQLRDLLLTQLDATPETQSNTVNQLKNLLPQLDASNRVLGMYWLGVAQTMSTNSDERQEGVLQLLRIPALYSDTYPDMAAAALHTAMATLQKNQNTSGSTAVRKELLTRFGNTFHAIQVKQSLNPGKDS
;
A
#
# COMPACT_ATOMS: atom_id res chain seq x y z
N MET A 1 -89.05 -21.27 55.27
CA MET A 1 -88.76 -21.69 53.88
C MET A 1 -88.32 -20.48 53.08
N ARG A 2 -87.19 -20.59 52.34
CA ARG A 2 -86.61 -19.61 51.38
C ARG A 2 -85.94 -18.39 52.05
N LEU A 3 -84.71 -18.49 52.55
CA LEU A 3 -83.40 -18.71 51.89
C LEU A 3 -82.92 -17.51 51.05
N HIS A 4 -82.05 -16.72 51.68
CA HIS A 4 -81.14 -15.75 51.09
C HIS A 4 -80.20 -16.40 50.05
N HIS A 5 -79.95 -15.70 48.93
CA HIS A 5 -78.63 -15.59 48.27
C HIS A 5 -78.80 -15.14 46.81
N PHE A 6 -78.56 -13.86 46.53
CA PHE A 6 -78.10 -13.42 45.21
C PHE A 6 -77.34 -12.09 45.35
N LEU A 7 -76.13 -12.18 45.90
CA LEU A 7 -75.15 -11.11 45.86
C LEU A 7 -73.77 -11.76 45.84
N ARG A 8 -73.18 -11.93 44.65
CA ARG A 8 -71.76 -12.19 44.35
C ARG A 8 -71.63 -12.77 42.93
N LEU A 9 -71.66 -11.92 41.91
CA LEU A 9 -71.19 -12.30 40.56
C LEU A 9 -70.89 -11.03 39.74
N SER A 10 -69.87 -10.29 40.17
CA SER A 10 -69.26 -9.21 39.39
C SER A 10 -67.90 -8.88 39.99
N CYS A 11 -66.91 -9.76 39.78
CA CYS A 11 -65.51 -9.40 40.06
C CYS A 11 -64.45 -10.29 39.40
N CYS A 12 -64.79 -11.18 38.45
CA CYS A 12 -63.81 -12.13 37.89
C CYS A 12 -63.42 -11.90 36.42
N CYS A 13 -64.00 -10.92 35.71
CA CYS A 13 -63.67 -10.71 34.29
C CYS A 13 -62.69 -9.56 34.01
N LEU A 14 -62.23 -8.82 35.03
CA LEU A 14 -61.29 -7.69 34.84
C LEU A 14 -59.81 -8.02 35.13
N ALA A 15 -59.47 -9.26 35.47
CA ALA A 15 -58.09 -9.68 35.73
C ALA A 15 -57.44 -10.45 34.57
N ALA A 16 -58.21 -10.83 33.54
CA ALA A 16 -57.70 -11.58 32.39
C ALA A 16 -57.24 -10.71 31.21
N VAL A 17 -57.55 -9.40 31.21
CA VAL A 17 -57.19 -8.47 30.11
C VAL A 17 -55.87 -7.72 30.39
N VAL A 18 -55.35 -7.75 31.62
CA VAL A 18 -54.07 -7.09 31.98
C VAL A 18 -52.87 -8.04 31.93
N LEU A 19 -53.08 -9.35 31.81
CA LEU A 19 -52.01 -10.36 31.68
C LEU A 19 -51.66 -10.73 30.23
N ALA A 20 -52.34 -10.15 29.24
CA ALA A 20 -52.13 -10.43 27.81
C ALA A 20 -51.34 -9.34 27.05
N THR A 21 -50.91 -8.26 27.70
CA THR A 21 -50.14 -7.17 27.06
C THR A 21 -48.72 -7.01 27.60
N ALA A 22 -48.31 -7.85 28.55
CA ALA A 22 -46.92 -7.98 28.98
C ALA A 22 -46.28 -9.25 28.41
N SER A 23 -46.58 -9.58 27.16
CA SER A 23 -45.58 -10.20 26.29
C SER A 23 -44.50 -9.14 26.07
N LEU A 24 -43.68 -8.89 27.09
CA LEU A 24 -42.33 -8.41 26.85
C LEU A 24 -41.78 -9.44 25.87
N GLU A 25 -41.69 -9.06 24.60
CA GLU A 25 -40.71 -9.63 23.71
C GLU A 25 -39.39 -9.50 24.48
N LEU A 26 -39.00 -10.57 25.18
CA LEU A 26 -37.60 -10.86 25.40
C LEU A 26 -37.05 -11.05 24.00
N ARG A 27 -36.78 -9.93 23.31
CA ARG A 27 -35.90 -9.92 22.14
C ARG A 27 -34.65 -10.62 22.65
N ALA A 28 -34.41 -11.82 22.14
CA ALA A 28 -33.24 -12.59 22.52
C ALA A 28 -32.05 -11.66 22.29
N ALA A 29 -31.42 -11.20 23.38
CA ALA A 29 -30.42 -10.17 23.28
C ALA A 29 -29.27 -10.69 22.41
N ASP A 30 -28.82 -9.87 21.45
CA ASP A 30 -27.71 -10.26 20.60
C ASP A 30 -26.46 -10.52 21.46
N ARG A 31 -25.64 -11.45 21.00
CA ARG A 31 -24.42 -11.85 21.67
C ARG A 31 -23.28 -11.88 20.68
N ILE A 32 -22.34 -10.95 20.84
CA ILE A 32 -21.12 -10.91 20.04
C ILE A 32 -19.95 -11.35 20.93
N VAL A 33 -19.20 -12.34 20.46
CA VAL A 33 -17.95 -12.78 21.08
C VAL A 33 -16.80 -12.19 20.28
N LEU A 34 -15.96 -11.42 20.95
CA LEU A 34 -14.77 -10.82 20.36
C LEU A 34 -13.60 -11.82 20.40
N ARG A 35 -12.60 -11.60 19.55
CA ARG A 35 -11.41 -12.45 19.45
C ARG A 35 -10.50 -12.39 20.67
N ASN A 36 -10.60 -11.33 21.47
CA ASN A 36 -9.96 -11.25 22.79
C ASN A 36 -10.78 -11.96 23.89
N LEU A 37 -11.83 -12.71 23.51
CA LEU A 37 -12.75 -13.44 24.37
C LEU A 37 -13.72 -12.58 25.18
N ASP A 38 -13.70 -11.26 25.01
CA ASP A 38 -14.73 -10.38 25.58
C ASP A 38 -16.09 -10.70 24.96
N ILE A 39 -17.13 -10.71 25.81
CA ILE A 39 -18.50 -10.98 25.38
C ILE A 39 -19.30 -9.69 25.51
N VAL A 40 -19.82 -9.22 24.38
CA VAL A 40 -20.81 -8.15 24.33
C VAL A 40 -22.19 -8.81 24.40
N SER A 41 -22.85 -8.70 25.55
CA SER A 41 -24.18 -9.24 25.82
C SER A 41 -25.12 -8.14 26.35
N GLY A 42 -26.44 -8.37 26.24
CA GLY A 42 -27.43 -7.39 26.67
C GLY A 42 -27.47 -6.13 25.79
N LYS A 43 -26.94 -6.25 24.57
CA LYS A 43 -26.82 -5.18 23.57
C LYS A 43 -27.39 -5.67 22.26
N ALA A 44 -28.19 -4.86 21.57
CA ALA A 44 -28.70 -5.17 20.24
C ALA A 44 -27.80 -4.60 19.15
N VAL A 45 -27.62 -5.35 18.07
CA VAL A 45 -27.01 -4.88 16.82
C VAL A 45 -28.04 -4.03 16.10
N THR A 46 -27.76 -2.74 15.95
CA THR A 46 -28.67 -1.80 15.28
C THR A 46 -28.48 -1.82 13.77
N ARG A 47 -27.23 -1.94 13.32
CA ARG A 47 -26.85 -2.08 11.90
C ARG A 47 -25.47 -2.70 11.77
N PHE A 48 -25.20 -3.28 10.62
CA PHE A 48 -23.86 -3.67 10.21
C PHE A 48 -23.70 -3.48 8.70
N ASP A 49 -22.48 -3.17 8.28
CA ASP A 49 -22.05 -3.03 6.89
C ASP A 49 -20.60 -3.52 6.76
N GLU A 50 -19.92 -3.27 5.64
CA GLU A 50 -18.55 -3.72 5.44
C GLU A 50 -17.55 -3.13 6.45
N ASP A 51 -17.84 -2.00 7.07
CA ASP A 51 -16.94 -1.33 8.01
C ASP A 51 -17.00 -1.94 9.41
N GLY A 52 -18.13 -2.54 9.78
CA GLY A 52 -18.30 -3.24 11.04
C GLY A 52 -19.75 -3.34 11.49
N VAL A 53 -19.89 -3.56 12.79
CA VAL A 53 -21.16 -3.74 13.49
C VAL A 53 -21.36 -2.57 14.45
N ILE A 54 -22.53 -1.94 14.43
CA ILE A 54 -22.93 -0.91 15.38
C ILE A 54 -23.93 -1.50 16.35
N ILE A 55 -23.62 -1.43 17.65
CA ILE A 55 -24.52 -1.86 18.73
C ILE A 55 -25.33 -0.66 19.27
N ASP A 56 -26.34 -0.91 20.10
CA ASP A 56 -27.31 0.09 20.57
C ASP A 56 -26.73 1.30 21.31
N ASP A 57 -25.54 1.19 21.89
CA ASP A 57 -24.82 2.29 22.55
C ASP A 57 -24.03 3.16 21.55
N GLY A 58 -24.14 2.88 20.24
CA GLY A 58 -23.47 3.58 19.17
C GLY A 58 -22.01 3.18 18.96
N ARG A 59 -21.46 2.26 19.77
CA ARG A 59 -20.07 1.83 19.64
C ARG A 59 -19.86 0.98 18.37
N PRO A 60 -18.90 1.33 17.50
CA PRO A 60 -18.52 0.49 16.38
C PRO A 60 -17.61 -0.66 16.82
N ILE A 61 -17.85 -1.85 16.27
CA ILE A 61 -16.99 -3.04 16.41
C ILE A 61 -16.60 -3.50 15.01
N THR A 62 -15.30 -3.53 14.71
CA THR A 62 -14.81 -3.90 13.38
C THR A 62 -14.80 -5.44 13.21
N TRP A 63 -15.01 -5.92 11.99
CA TRP A 63 -15.15 -7.35 11.71
C TRP A 63 -13.94 -8.21 12.10
N ASP A 64 -12.73 -7.64 12.09
CA ASP A 64 -11.50 -8.31 12.54
C ASP A 64 -11.45 -8.53 14.06
N GLN A 65 -12.27 -7.83 14.83
CA GLN A 65 -12.40 -8.02 16.28
C GLN A 65 -13.42 -9.10 16.65
N ILE A 66 -14.29 -9.50 15.73
CA ILE A 66 -15.39 -10.44 15.99
C ILE A 66 -14.91 -11.87 15.73
N GLU A 67 -15.12 -12.75 16.71
CA GLU A 67 -14.90 -14.20 16.58
C GLU A 67 -16.17 -14.89 16.08
N ARG A 68 -17.32 -14.57 16.71
CA ARG A 68 -18.64 -15.11 16.36
C ARG A 68 -19.76 -14.22 16.92
N GLY A 69 -20.96 -14.32 16.37
CA GLY A 69 -22.13 -13.60 16.85
C GLY A 69 -23.41 -14.41 16.73
N ILE A 70 -24.33 -14.21 17.67
CA ILE A 70 -25.71 -14.70 17.63
C ILE A 70 -26.61 -13.48 17.67
N LEU A 71 -27.33 -13.23 16.59
CA LEU A 71 -28.24 -12.10 16.42
C LEU A 71 -29.69 -12.62 16.34
N ALA A 72 -30.61 -11.88 16.94
CA ALA A 72 -32.04 -12.13 16.86
C ALA A 72 -32.56 -11.97 15.41
N GLU A 73 -32.01 -11.00 14.68
CA GLU A 73 -32.39 -10.68 13.30
C GLU A 73 -31.16 -10.73 12.39
N LYS A 74 -31.37 -11.07 11.11
CA LYS A 74 -30.33 -11.05 10.04
C LYS A 74 -29.07 -11.91 10.30
N GLN A 75 -29.18 -12.98 11.10
CA GLN A 75 -28.08 -13.91 11.40
C GLN A 75 -27.33 -14.41 10.14
N ALA A 76 -28.05 -14.84 9.10
CA ALA A 76 -27.43 -15.37 7.89
C ALA A 76 -26.59 -14.33 7.14
N GLU A 77 -27.02 -13.07 7.13
CA GLU A 77 -26.28 -11.95 6.52
C GLU A 77 -25.05 -11.60 7.37
N PHE A 78 -25.19 -11.59 8.69
CA PHE A 78 -24.09 -11.41 9.64
C PHE A 78 -23.00 -12.49 9.47
N ASP A 79 -23.38 -13.76 9.44
CA ASP A 79 -22.44 -14.88 9.26
C ASP A 79 -21.72 -14.81 7.91
N LYS A 80 -22.44 -14.40 6.86
CA LYS A 80 -21.85 -14.17 5.54
C LYS A 80 -20.80 -13.06 5.59
N MET A 81 -21.09 -11.93 6.22
CA MET A 81 -20.15 -10.82 6.36
C MET A 81 -18.93 -11.20 7.21
N LEU A 82 -19.15 -11.92 8.32
CA LEU A 82 -18.07 -12.41 9.17
C LEU A 82 -17.12 -13.33 8.41
N LYS A 83 -17.66 -14.23 7.58
CA LYS A 83 -16.86 -15.15 6.74
C LYS A 83 -16.15 -14.44 5.58
N GLU A 84 -16.87 -13.59 4.85
CA GLU A 84 -16.33 -12.97 3.63
C GLU A 84 -15.37 -11.81 3.92
N ILE A 85 -15.59 -11.07 5.00
CA ILE A 85 -14.86 -9.84 5.35
C ILE A 85 -14.07 -10.02 6.65
N GLY A 86 -14.71 -10.55 7.70
CA GLY A 86 -14.08 -10.68 9.02
C GLY A 86 -12.87 -11.62 9.05
N GLU A 87 -12.95 -12.78 8.41
CA GLU A 87 -11.81 -13.70 8.31
C GLU A 87 -10.61 -13.08 7.58
N PRO A 88 -10.73 -12.52 6.35
CA PRO A 88 -9.61 -11.83 5.70
C PRO A 88 -9.06 -10.65 6.49
N LEU A 89 -9.91 -9.79 7.07
CA LEU A 89 -9.45 -8.65 7.86
C LEU A 89 -8.68 -9.10 9.11
N TYR A 90 -9.15 -10.17 9.78
CA TYR A 90 -8.42 -10.74 10.91
C TYR A 90 -7.04 -11.25 10.50
N ARG A 91 -6.93 -11.95 9.36
CA ARG A 91 -5.63 -12.39 8.83
C ARG A 91 -4.72 -11.22 8.51
N ILE A 92 -5.23 -10.17 7.88
CA ILE A 92 -4.46 -8.93 7.64
C ILE A 92 -3.96 -8.36 8.97
N ARG A 93 -4.83 -8.19 9.98
CA ARG A 93 -4.44 -7.70 11.31
C ARG A 93 -3.29 -8.53 11.90
N GLN A 94 -3.42 -9.86 11.93
CA GLN A 94 -2.39 -10.75 12.49
C GLN A 94 -1.04 -10.57 11.78
N ARG A 95 -1.05 -10.48 10.44
CA ARG A 95 0.16 -10.34 9.63
C ARG A 95 0.82 -8.97 9.78
N LEU A 96 0.03 -7.90 9.86
CA LEU A 96 0.54 -6.56 10.15
C LEU A 96 1.19 -6.47 11.55
N GLN A 97 0.64 -7.17 12.55
CA GLN A 97 1.22 -7.20 13.91
C GLN A 97 2.61 -7.83 13.96
N VAL A 98 2.87 -8.85 13.14
CA VAL A 98 4.16 -9.54 13.06
C VAL A 98 5.02 -9.08 11.88
N GLU A 99 4.62 -8.00 11.21
CA GLU A 99 5.32 -7.38 10.07
C GLU A 99 5.54 -8.32 8.86
N ASP A 100 4.68 -9.32 8.69
CA ASP A 100 4.68 -10.26 7.58
C ASP A 100 3.83 -9.73 6.41
N TYR A 101 4.34 -8.69 5.75
CA TYR A 101 3.60 -7.95 4.72
C TYR A 101 3.30 -8.79 3.47
N ALA A 102 4.23 -9.64 3.04
CA ALA A 102 4.05 -10.47 1.86
C ALA A 102 2.83 -11.40 2.00
N SER A 103 2.64 -11.99 3.19
CA SER A 103 1.50 -12.86 3.48
C SER A 103 0.16 -12.13 3.60
N CYS A 104 0.14 -10.80 3.56
CA CYS A 104 -1.12 -10.03 3.49
C CYS A 104 -1.75 -10.05 2.09
N LEU A 105 -0.98 -10.31 1.03
CA LEU A 105 -1.38 -10.02 -0.35
C LEU A 105 -2.72 -10.66 -0.73
N SER A 106 -2.84 -11.97 -0.57
CA SER A 106 -4.04 -12.73 -0.97
C SER A 106 -5.29 -12.30 -0.22
N HIS A 107 -5.15 -11.97 1.07
CA HIS A 107 -6.25 -11.51 1.90
C HIS A 107 -6.67 -10.08 1.54
N ALA A 108 -5.70 -9.18 1.38
CA ALA A 108 -5.95 -7.78 1.05
C ALA A 108 -6.57 -7.63 -0.35
N GLU A 109 -6.03 -8.32 -1.36
CA GLU A 109 -6.57 -8.27 -2.73
C GLU A 109 -8.01 -8.78 -2.81
N LYS A 110 -8.34 -9.83 -2.07
CA LYS A 110 -9.69 -10.41 -2.05
C LYS A 110 -10.75 -9.39 -1.64
N ILE A 111 -10.46 -8.54 -0.66
CA ILE A 111 -11.46 -7.62 -0.08
C ILE A 111 -11.28 -6.17 -0.51
N TYR A 112 -10.13 -5.78 -1.07
CA TYR A 112 -9.86 -4.41 -1.50
C TYR A 112 -10.94 -3.80 -2.41
N PRO A 113 -11.54 -4.52 -3.40
CA PRO A 113 -12.62 -3.93 -4.21
C PRO A 113 -13.79 -3.39 -3.39
N ARG A 114 -14.16 -4.07 -2.29
CA ARG A 114 -15.26 -3.66 -1.39
C ARG A 114 -14.90 -2.44 -0.54
N PHE A 115 -13.62 -2.24 -0.25
CA PHE A 115 -13.13 -1.14 0.58
C PHE A 115 -12.58 0.03 -0.22
N SER A 116 -12.38 -0.14 -1.53
CA SER A 116 -11.65 0.82 -2.36
C SER A 116 -12.27 2.21 -2.37
N GLU A 117 -13.57 2.37 -2.13
CA GLU A 117 -14.26 3.67 -2.10
C GLU A 117 -14.64 4.15 -0.70
N ARG A 118 -14.38 3.32 0.34
CA ARG A 118 -14.74 3.61 1.72
C ARG A 118 -13.67 4.46 2.41
N ARG A 119 -14.00 5.07 3.55
CA ARG A 119 -13.09 5.93 4.35
C ARG A 119 -12.95 5.48 5.81
N SER A 120 -13.30 4.23 6.13
CA SER A 120 -13.24 3.68 7.48
C SER A 120 -11.81 3.25 7.88
N ALA A 121 -11.62 2.97 9.17
CA ALA A 121 -10.37 2.37 9.67
C ALA A 121 -10.08 1.01 9.01
N SER A 122 -11.11 0.20 8.76
CA SER A 122 -11.02 -1.06 8.01
C SER A 122 -10.53 -0.81 6.58
N ALA A 123 -11.09 0.20 5.89
CA ALA A 123 -10.68 0.57 4.55
C ALA A 123 -9.20 0.99 4.50
N TYR A 124 -8.76 1.79 5.46
CA TYR A 124 -7.35 2.18 5.59
C TYR A 124 -6.44 0.97 5.83
N MET A 125 -6.80 0.08 6.76
CA MET A 125 -6.04 -1.14 7.03
C MET A 125 -5.90 -2.02 5.78
N VAL A 126 -6.97 -2.18 5.00
CA VAL A 126 -6.94 -2.96 3.75
C VAL A 126 -6.06 -2.27 2.70
N ALA A 127 -6.23 -0.98 2.47
CA ALA A 127 -5.41 -0.24 1.50
C ALA A 127 -3.92 -0.27 1.87
N GLN A 128 -3.59 0.01 3.14
CA GLN A 128 -2.21 0.04 3.63
C GLN A 128 -1.55 -1.34 3.55
N SER A 129 -2.27 -2.39 3.98
CA SER A 129 -1.78 -3.77 3.87
C SER A 129 -1.56 -4.19 2.42
N LEU A 130 -2.44 -3.79 1.50
CA LEU A 130 -2.28 -4.09 0.08
C LEU A 130 -1.06 -3.39 -0.52
N MET A 131 -0.85 -2.10 -0.20
CA MET A 131 0.34 -1.36 -0.63
C MET A 131 1.62 -2.08 -0.17
N TRP A 132 1.74 -2.37 1.12
CA TRP A 132 2.92 -3.04 1.67
C TRP A 132 3.11 -4.46 1.16
N ALA A 133 2.02 -5.22 0.97
CA ALA A 133 2.10 -6.57 0.41
C ALA A 133 2.59 -6.55 -1.04
N ARG A 134 2.13 -5.59 -1.85
CA ARG A 134 2.60 -5.41 -3.22
C ARG A 134 4.06 -5.03 -3.28
N LEU A 135 4.50 -4.09 -2.42
CA LEU A 135 5.92 -3.76 -2.29
C LEU A 135 6.77 -4.97 -1.89
N ALA A 136 6.34 -5.72 -0.86
CA ALA A 136 7.06 -6.90 -0.37
C ALA A 136 7.11 -8.06 -1.39
N THR A 137 6.23 -8.07 -2.39
CA THR A 137 6.17 -9.08 -3.45
C THR A 137 6.64 -8.54 -4.81
N GLY A 138 7.31 -7.38 -4.84
CA GLY A 138 7.88 -6.81 -6.05
C GLY A 138 6.88 -6.20 -7.04
N GLN A 139 5.60 -6.05 -6.67
CA GLN A 139 4.54 -5.47 -7.50
C GLN A 139 4.44 -3.95 -7.30
N ARG A 140 5.55 -3.23 -7.50
CA ARG A 140 5.71 -1.80 -7.15
C ARG A 140 4.69 -0.91 -7.84
N GLU A 141 4.48 -1.08 -9.14
CA GLU A 141 3.60 -0.26 -9.97
C GLU A 141 2.15 -0.37 -9.49
N LYS A 142 1.73 -1.58 -9.08
CA LYS A 142 0.40 -1.83 -8.52
C LYS A 142 0.24 -1.29 -7.10
N ALA A 143 1.32 -1.02 -6.38
CA ALA A 143 1.25 -0.45 -5.02
C ALA A 143 0.81 1.03 -5.04
N LEU A 144 0.90 1.71 -6.17
CA LEU A 144 0.61 3.14 -6.28
C LEU A 144 -0.87 3.49 -6.02
N ILE A 145 -1.80 2.66 -6.49
CA ILE A 145 -3.25 2.87 -6.27
C ILE A 145 -3.63 2.79 -4.79
N PRO A 146 -3.31 1.69 -4.05
CA PRO A 146 -3.59 1.63 -2.63
C PRO A 146 -2.81 2.70 -1.85
N TYR A 147 -1.60 3.09 -2.29
CA TYR A 147 -0.88 4.23 -1.71
C TYR A 147 -1.70 5.54 -1.82
N PHE A 148 -2.18 5.88 -3.01
CA PHE A 148 -3.00 7.08 -3.21
C PHE A 148 -4.29 7.07 -2.38
N ARG A 149 -4.87 5.88 -2.15
CA ARG A 149 -6.00 5.75 -1.21
C ARG A 149 -5.61 6.01 0.23
N CYS A 150 -4.47 5.46 0.68
CA CYS A 150 -3.94 5.76 2.01
C CYS A 150 -3.68 7.26 2.17
N TYR A 151 -3.03 7.89 1.18
CA TYR A 151 -2.79 9.32 1.18
C TYR A 151 -4.07 10.14 1.32
N GLU A 152 -5.12 9.89 0.53
CA GLU A 152 -6.38 10.65 0.65
C GLU A 152 -7.04 10.50 2.02
N MET A 153 -7.06 9.29 2.58
CA MET A 153 -7.61 9.05 3.91
C MET A 153 -6.83 9.85 4.97
N LEU A 154 -5.50 9.72 4.96
CA LEU A 154 -4.62 10.34 5.94
C LEU A 154 -4.44 11.85 5.75
N ARG A 155 -4.74 12.39 4.56
CA ARG A 155 -4.73 13.85 4.34
C ARG A 155 -5.90 14.52 5.08
N SER A 156 -7.02 13.81 5.21
CA SER A 156 -8.25 14.33 5.81
C SER A 156 -8.40 14.05 7.32
N ILE A 157 -7.57 13.16 7.87
CA ILE A 157 -7.66 12.68 9.26
C ILE A 157 -6.28 12.80 9.90
N ASP A 158 -6.21 13.08 11.19
CA ASP A 158 -4.95 12.98 11.93
C ASP A 158 -4.49 11.51 11.95
N THR A 159 -3.29 11.24 11.46
CA THR A 159 -2.72 9.88 11.30
C THR A 159 -2.66 9.11 12.61
N SER A 160 -2.59 9.79 13.75
CA SER A 160 -2.60 9.19 15.09
C SER A 160 -3.96 8.60 15.47
N GLN A 161 -5.03 8.97 14.76
CA GLN A 161 -6.41 8.61 15.10
C GLN A 161 -6.89 7.32 14.42
N ILE A 162 -6.17 6.79 13.44
CA ILE A 162 -6.55 5.53 12.78
C ILE A 162 -5.76 4.37 13.40
N PRO A 163 -6.41 3.48 14.18
CA PRO A 163 -5.72 2.36 14.82
C PRO A 163 -5.29 1.32 13.78
N LEU A 164 -4.01 1.34 13.41
CA LEU A 164 -3.40 0.30 12.56
C LEU A 164 -2.68 -0.74 13.44
N PRO A 165 -2.90 -2.05 13.22
CA PRO A 165 -2.17 -3.09 13.93
C PRO A 165 -0.65 -3.04 13.66
N GLY A 166 0.15 -3.39 14.67
CA GLY A 166 1.63 -3.32 14.58
C GLY A 166 2.18 -1.92 14.84
N LYS A 167 3.51 -1.77 14.71
CA LYS A 167 4.24 -0.53 15.02
C LYS A 167 4.53 0.34 13.80
N ARG A 168 4.66 -0.26 12.61
CA ARG A 168 4.93 0.47 11.37
C ARG A 168 3.77 1.41 11.03
N ARG A 169 4.11 2.60 10.56
CA ARG A 169 3.17 3.61 10.05
C ARG A 169 3.70 4.13 8.73
N LEU A 170 2.78 4.49 7.83
CA LEU A 170 3.15 5.08 6.55
C LEU A 170 3.82 6.43 6.79
N GLN A 171 5.05 6.56 6.32
CA GLN A 171 5.78 7.83 6.31
C GLN A 171 5.51 8.52 4.98
N PHE A 172 4.84 9.68 5.02
CA PHE A 172 4.52 10.44 3.82
C PHE A 172 4.49 11.93 4.12
N ASP A 173 4.70 12.73 3.09
CA ASP A 173 4.51 14.17 3.12
C ASP A 173 3.06 14.49 2.73
N LYS A 174 2.36 15.20 3.60
CA LYS A 174 0.94 15.52 3.45
C LYS A 174 0.67 16.54 2.32
N ASP A 175 1.62 17.40 2.03
CA ASP A 175 1.48 18.50 1.07
C ASP A 175 1.86 18.04 -0.34
N THR A 176 2.92 17.24 -0.45
CA THR A 176 3.44 16.76 -1.74
C THR A 176 2.88 15.41 -2.15
N ALA A 177 2.41 14.59 -1.20
CA ALA A 177 2.08 13.17 -1.42
C ALA A 177 3.28 12.29 -1.80
N LEU A 178 4.51 12.69 -1.46
CA LEU A 178 5.69 11.83 -1.57
C LEU A 178 5.80 10.89 -0.35
N THR A 179 6.36 9.70 -0.57
CA THR A 179 6.67 8.75 0.51
C THR A 179 8.03 8.11 0.27
N GLN A 180 8.77 7.89 1.35
CA GLN A 180 10.02 7.14 1.30
C GLN A 180 9.79 5.65 1.04
N GLU A 181 8.59 5.13 1.28
CA GLU A 181 8.32 3.69 1.12
C GLU A 181 8.16 3.26 -0.34
N LEU A 182 7.89 4.21 -1.24
CA LEU A 182 7.68 3.99 -2.65
C LEU A 182 8.42 5.08 -3.42
N LEU A 183 9.71 4.87 -3.70
CA LEU A 183 10.44 5.80 -4.55
C LEU A 183 9.83 5.85 -5.97
N PRO A 184 9.76 7.02 -6.63
CA PRO A 184 9.13 7.20 -7.95
C PRO A 184 10.00 6.66 -9.10
N ILE A 185 10.40 5.39 -9.03
CA ILE A 185 11.06 4.64 -10.12
C ILE A 185 10.41 3.26 -10.27
N TRP A 186 10.30 2.84 -11.53
CA TRP A 186 9.68 1.60 -11.98
C TRP A 186 10.68 0.86 -12.86
N PHE A 187 10.86 -0.43 -12.57
CA PHE A 187 11.89 -1.24 -13.23
C PHE A 187 11.31 -2.18 -14.29
N ASP A 188 10.00 -2.44 -14.24
CA ASP A 188 9.27 -3.28 -15.17
C ASP A 188 8.40 -2.42 -16.11
N PRO A 189 8.83 -2.19 -17.37
CA PRO A 189 8.08 -1.40 -18.34
C PRO A 189 6.69 -1.96 -18.65
N GLU A 190 6.55 -3.30 -18.67
CA GLU A 190 5.27 -3.95 -18.99
C GLU A 190 4.30 -3.82 -17.82
N ALA A 191 4.78 -3.99 -16.58
CA ALA A 191 3.98 -3.72 -15.39
C ALA A 191 3.57 -2.24 -15.30
N ALA A 192 4.48 -1.32 -15.64
CA ALA A 192 4.20 0.12 -15.65
C ALA A 192 3.09 0.45 -16.66
N LYS A 193 3.21 -0.06 -17.89
CA LYS A 193 2.21 0.08 -18.95
C LYS A 193 0.85 -0.50 -18.55
N ALA A 194 0.83 -1.67 -17.90
CA ALA A 194 -0.39 -2.31 -17.43
C ALA A 194 -1.08 -1.52 -16.29
N ALA A 195 -0.29 -0.91 -15.38
CA ALA A 195 -0.83 -0.16 -14.24
C ALA A 195 -1.33 1.25 -14.62
N LEU A 196 -0.74 1.85 -15.66
CA LEU A 196 -0.94 3.25 -16.02
C LEU A 196 -2.41 3.69 -16.21
N PRO A 197 -3.31 2.92 -16.87
CA PRO A 197 -4.71 3.32 -17.03
C PRO A 197 -5.46 3.42 -15.68
N GLN A 198 -5.17 2.49 -14.77
CA GLN A 198 -5.80 2.45 -13.45
C GLN A 198 -5.27 3.58 -12.55
N VAL A 199 -3.97 3.86 -12.62
CA VAL A 199 -3.35 5.00 -11.92
C VAL A 199 -3.91 6.32 -12.43
N THR A 200 -4.07 6.47 -13.75
CA THR A 200 -4.69 7.66 -14.35
C THR A 200 -6.11 7.87 -13.83
N THR A 201 -6.88 6.79 -13.69
CA THR A 201 -8.23 6.83 -13.11
C THR A 201 -8.19 7.23 -11.64
N ALA A 202 -7.30 6.63 -10.85
CA ALA A 202 -7.15 6.94 -9.43
C ALA A 202 -6.80 8.42 -9.19
N LEU A 203 -5.86 8.97 -9.97
CA LEU A 203 -5.45 10.39 -9.90
C LEU A 203 -6.59 11.38 -10.16
N ARG A 204 -7.55 11.01 -11.02
CA ARG A 204 -8.74 11.83 -11.28
C ARG A 204 -9.68 11.89 -10.08
N THR A 205 -9.67 10.86 -9.23
CA THR A 205 -10.48 10.79 -8.01
C THR A 205 -9.85 11.48 -6.80
N LEU A 206 -8.58 11.88 -6.89
CA LEU A 206 -7.91 12.59 -5.81
C LEU A 206 -8.47 13.99 -5.63
N THR A 207 -8.57 14.42 -4.39
CA THR A 207 -9.16 15.69 -4.02
C THR A 207 -8.26 16.84 -4.45
N LYS A 208 -8.80 17.78 -5.24
CA LYS A 208 -8.04 18.92 -5.80
C LYS A 208 -7.63 19.95 -4.72
N PRO A 209 -6.53 20.71 -4.92
CA PRO A 209 -5.57 20.59 -6.03
C PRO A 209 -4.77 19.28 -5.96
N LEU A 210 -4.36 18.76 -7.13
CA LEU A 210 -3.56 17.55 -7.19
C LEU A 210 -2.14 17.86 -6.72
N PRO A 211 -1.62 17.16 -5.67
CA PRO A 211 -0.27 17.34 -5.16
C PRO A 211 0.79 17.06 -6.21
N ASP A 212 1.90 17.80 -6.17
CA ASP A 212 2.96 17.67 -7.17
C ASP A 212 3.71 16.33 -7.08
N GLY A 213 3.85 15.74 -5.89
CA GLY A 213 4.44 14.39 -5.75
C GLY A 213 3.57 13.30 -6.37
N ALA A 214 2.23 13.43 -6.33
CA ALA A 214 1.34 12.54 -7.07
C ALA A 214 1.53 12.66 -8.59
N ARG A 215 1.83 13.87 -9.08
CA ARG A 215 2.20 14.11 -10.49
C ARG A 215 3.58 13.55 -10.83
N ILE A 216 4.55 13.60 -9.92
CA ILE A 216 5.86 12.92 -10.08
C ILE A 216 5.66 11.42 -10.28
N TYR A 217 4.90 10.74 -9.42
CA TYR A 217 4.61 9.31 -9.60
C TYR A 217 3.97 9.02 -10.95
N TYR A 218 3.05 9.88 -11.40
CA TYR A 218 2.42 9.72 -12.70
C TYR A 218 3.42 9.89 -13.85
N ALA A 219 4.25 10.93 -13.79
CA ALA A 219 5.26 11.22 -14.80
C ALA A 219 6.28 10.08 -14.92
N THR A 220 6.80 9.57 -13.79
CA THR A 220 7.78 8.49 -13.83
C THR A 220 7.15 7.17 -14.29
N LEU A 221 5.88 6.91 -13.95
CA LEU A 221 5.15 5.74 -14.43
C LEU A 221 4.91 5.82 -15.94
N SER A 222 4.49 6.99 -16.44
CA SER A 222 4.39 7.25 -17.88
C SER A 222 5.73 7.06 -18.59
N LEU A 223 6.84 7.55 -18.00
CA LEU A 223 8.17 7.36 -18.56
C LEU A 223 8.53 5.87 -18.66
N ALA A 224 8.32 5.09 -17.59
CA ALA A 224 8.59 3.65 -17.60
C ALA A 224 7.68 2.89 -18.57
N ALA A 225 6.45 3.37 -18.79
CA ALA A 225 5.52 2.83 -19.79
C ALA A 225 5.85 3.25 -21.25
N GLY A 226 6.92 4.03 -21.46
CA GLY A 226 7.35 4.51 -22.78
C GLY A 226 6.67 5.79 -23.27
N GLU A 227 5.85 6.44 -22.45
CA GLU A 227 5.15 7.69 -22.79
C GLU A 227 5.99 8.93 -22.44
N ARG A 228 7.16 9.04 -23.08
CA ARG A 228 8.18 10.04 -22.75
C ARG A 228 7.69 11.50 -22.85
N GLU A 229 6.99 11.86 -23.92
CA GLU A 229 6.48 13.23 -24.13
C GLU A 229 5.49 13.63 -23.03
N ARG A 230 4.61 12.71 -22.61
CA ARG A 230 3.66 12.93 -21.52
C ARG A 230 4.40 13.15 -20.21
N ALA A 231 5.40 12.32 -19.91
CA ALA A 231 6.21 12.48 -18.71
C ALA A 231 6.90 13.85 -18.67
N GLN A 232 7.50 14.28 -19.78
CA GLN A 232 8.17 15.59 -19.88
C GLN A 232 7.20 16.76 -19.67
N HIS A 233 6.01 16.72 -20.26
CA HIS A 233 4.97 17.73 -20.06
C HIS A 233 4.56 17.81 -18.59
N LEU A 234 4.30 16.67 -17.95
CA LEU A 234 3.91 16.62 -16.54
C LEU A 234 4.97 17.18 -15.60
N LEU A 235 6.26 16.92 -15.89
CA LEU A 235 7.37 17.42 -15.08
C LEU A 235 7.59 18.92 -15.25
N THR A 236 7.44 19.43 -16.47
CA THR A 236 7.56 20.87 -16.77
C THR A 236 6.43 21.69 -16.13
N ASP A 237 5.24 21.11 -15.98
CA ASP A 237 4.06 21.75 -15.41
C ASP A 237 3.99 21.75 -13.87
N LEU A 238 4.99 21.18 -13.18
CA LEU A 238 5.01 21.16 -11.72
C LEU A 238 5.19 22.58 -11.18
N SER A 239 4.37 22.95 -10.20
CA SER A 239 4.33 24.30 -9.64
C SER A 239 5.37 24.52 -8.53
N SER A 240 5.90 23.44 -7.96
CA SER A 240 6.87 23.52 -6.86
C SER A 240 8.26 23.90 -7.35
N ASP A 241 8.77 25.04 -6.87
CA ASP A 241 10.11 25.55 -7.20
C ASP A 241 11.14 25.41 -6.07
N GLU A 242 10.79 24.69 -5.00
CA GLU A 242 11.65 24.41 -3.85
C GLU A 242 11.40 23.00 -3.30
N GLY A 243 12.32 22.52 -2.46
CA GLY A 243 12.20 21.26 -1.71
C GLY A 243 12.34 19.97 -2.53
N GLU A 244 11.84 18.88 -1.95
CA GLU A 244 12.00 17.50 -2.44
C GLU A 244 11.42 17.30 -3.85
N VAL A 245 10.27 17.94 -4.14
CA VAL A 245 9.59 17.86 -5.44
C VAL A 245 10.44 18.47 -6.54
N LYS A 246 11.02 19.65 -6.32
CA LYS A 246 11.91 20.29 -7.30
C LYS A 246 13.16 19.44 -7.54
N GLN A 247 13.80 18.95 -6.48
CA GLN A 247 14.97 18.10 -6.62
C GLN A 247 14.68 16.85 -7.47
N LEU A 248 13.54 16.19 -7.26
CA LEU A 248 13.09 15.07 -8.08
C LEU A 248 12.81 15.49 -9.52
N ARG A 249 12.11 16.60 -9.73
CA ARG A 249 11.85 17.16 -11.07
C ARG A 249 13.16 17.37 -11.83
N ASP A 250 14.13 18.04 -11.21
CA ASP A 250 15.40 18.38 -11.84
C ASP A 250 16.22 17.12 -12.16
N LEU A 251 16.23 16.12 -11.26
CA LEU A 251 16.83 14.80 -11.51
C LEU A 251 16.19 14.08 -12.71
N LEU A 252 14.86 14.06 -12.76
CA LEU A 252 14.10 13.36 -13.80
C LEU A 252 14.24 14.04 -15.16
N LEU A 253 14.20 15.38 -15.20
CA LEU A 253 14.44 16.14 -16.43
C LEU A 253 15.88 15.93 -16.95
N THR A 254 16.87 15.98 -16.05
CA THR A 254 18.28 15.70 -16.42
C THR A 254 18.44 14.29 -17.02
N GLN A 255 17.73 13.30 -16.48
CA GLN A 255 17.75 11.94 -17.01
C GLN A 255 17.01 11.82 -18.33
N LEU A 256 15.88 12.51 -18.48
CA LEU A 256 15.15 12.54 -19.73
C LEU A 256 16.08 13.07 -20.81
N ASP A 257 16.71 14.21 -20.63
CA ASP A 257 17.57 14.86 -21.64
C ASP A 257 18.87 14.09 -21.98
N ALA A 258 19.13 12.97 -21.31
CA ALA A 258 20.27 12.12 -21.58
C ALA A 258 20.14 11.41 -22.94
N THR A 259 21.01 11.78 -23.87
CA THR A 259 21.25 11.10 -25.15
C THR A 259 22.74 10.73 -25.23
N PRO A 260 23.16 9.87 -26.16
CA PRO A 260 24.58 9.58 -26.37
C PRO A 260 25.43 10.84 -26.58
N GLU A 261 24.88 11.88 -27.20
CA GLU A 261 25.55 13.16 -27.47
C GLU A 261 25.63 14.07 -26.24
N THR A 262 24.64 14.02 -25.35
CA THR A 262 24.57 14.87 -24.14
C THR A 262 25.12 14.18 -22.89
N GLN A 263 25.57 12.93 -22.99
CA GLN A 263 25.97 12.08 -21.87
C GLN A 263 26.95 12.74 -20.88
N SER A 264 28.01 13.38 -21.39
CA SER A 264 28.99 14.06 -20.53
C SER A 264 28.38 15.26 -19.79
N ASN A 265 27.45 15.98 -20.43
CA ASN A 265 26.73 17.07 -19.79
C ASN A 265 25.77 16.54 -18.71
N THR A 266 25.03 15.46 -19.00
CA THR A 266 24.15 14.79 -18.02
C THR A 266 24.95 14.36 -16.79
N VAL A 267 26.12 13.74 -16.97
CA VAL A 267 26.97 13.34 -15.82
C VAL A 267 27.40 14.55 -14.99
N ASN A 268 27.84 15.64 -15.64
CA ASN A 268 28.25 16.85 -14.93
C ASN A 268 27.09 17.50 -14.17
N GLN A 269 25.90 17.56 -14.78
CA GLN A 269 24.69 18.05 -14.12
C GLN A 269 24.34 17.20 -12.88
N LEU A 270 24.33 15.88 -13.02
CA LEU A 270 24.04 14.97 -11.90
C LEU A 270 25.10 15.04 -10.79
N LYS A 271 26.39 15.20 -11.13
CA LYS A 271 27.47 15.42 -10.15
C LYS A 271 27.26 16.71 -9.36
N ASN A 272 26.78 17.77 -10.02
CA ASN A 272 26.52 19.05 -9.38
C ASN A 272 25.24 19.03 -8.52
N LEU A 273 24.23 18.27 -8.94
CA LEU A 273 22.96 18.12 -8.22
C LEU A 273 23.11 17.24 -6.97
N LEU A 274 23.86 16.15 -7.04
CA LEU A 274 23.92 15.12 -5.97
C LEU A 274 24.23 15.67 -4.56
N PRO A 275 25.19 16.60 -4.35
CA PRO A 275 25.47 17.18 -3.04
C PRO A 275 24.34 18.03 -2.47
N GLN A 276 23.44 18.51 -3.33
CA GLN A 276 22.32 19.40 -2.99
C GLN A 276 21.04 18.62 -2.65
N LEU A 277 21.03 17.30 -2.89
CA LEU A 277 19.86 16.47 -2.65
C LEU A 277 19.68 16.17 -1.16
N ASP A 278 18.42 16.24 -0.74
CA ASP A 278 17.98 15.74 0.55
C ASP A 278 18.17 14.23 0.66
N ALA A 279 18.20 13.74 1.90
CA ALA A 279 18.47 12.32 2.18
C ALA A 279 17.50 11.37 1.46
N SER A 280 16.23 11.76 1.32
CA SER A 280 15.19 10.96 0.65
C SER A 280 15.43 10.82 -0.86
N ASN A 281 15.99 11.83 -1.52
CA ASN A 281 16.27 11.85 -2.95
C ASN A 281 17.68 11.37 -3.30
N ARG A 282 18.59 11.34 -2.33
CA ARG A 282 19.99 11.04 -2.56
C ARG A 282 20.21 9.67 -3.19
N VAL A 283 19.46 8.64 -2.79
CA VAL A 283 19.58 7.29 -3.37
C VAL A 283 19.26 7.27 -4.87
N LEU A 284 18.26 8.04 -5.30
CA LEU A 284 17.91 8.21 -6.71
C LEU A 284 19.01 9.01 -7.42
N GLY A 285 19.46 10.14 -6.87
CA GLY A 285 20.59 10.87 -7.46
C GLY A 285 21.83 10.00 -7.66
N MET A 286 22.17 9.16 -6.67
CA MET A 286 23.31 8.24 -6.74
C MET A 286 23.14 7.19 -7.84
N TYR A 287 21.96 6.57 -7.97
CA TYR A 287 21.74 5.56 -8.99
C TYR A 287 21.78 6.17 -10.40
N TRP A 288 21.20 7.35 -10.60
CA TRP A 288 21.06 7.96 -11.92
C TRP A 288 22.43 8.45 -12.39
N LEU A 289 23.23 9.02 -11.48
CA LEU A 289 24.63 9.34 -11.75
C LEU A 289 25.43 8.09 -12.12
N GLY A 290 25.29 7.01 -11.34
CA GLY A 290 25.98 5.75 -11.60
C GLY A 290 25.62 5.16 -12.97
N VAL A 291 24.32 5.06 -13.28
CA VAL A 291 23.83 4.62 -14.60
C VAL A 291 24.43 5.47 -15.72
N ALA A 292 24.34 6.80 -15.61
CA ALA A 292 24.89 7.71 -16.61
C ALA A 292 26.41 7.50 -16.80
N GLN A 293 27.18 7.39 -15.72
CA GLN A 293 28.61 7.13 -15.81
C GLN A 293 28.94 5.79 -16.47
N THR A 294 28.16 4.73 -16.22
CA THR A 294 28.39 3.43 -16.85
C THR A 294 28.14 3.41 -18.36
N MET A 295 27.43 4.41 -18.89
CA MET A 295 27.19 4.59 -20.33
C MET A 295 28.31 5.39 -21.02
N SER A 296 29.24 5.97 -20.27
CA SER A 296 30.36 6.74 -20.83
C SER A 296 31.27 5.88 -21.71
N THR A 297 31.88 6.50 -22.72
CA THR A 297 32.94 5.87 -23.52
C THR A 297 34.29 5.87 -22.78
N ASN A 298 34.45 6.72 -21.77
CA ASN A 298 35.65 6.78 -20.94
C ASN A 298 35.67 5.61 -19.93
N SER A 299 36.79 4.88 -19.87
CA SER A 299 36.93 3.72 -18.98
C SER A 299 36.92 4.09 -17.49
N ASP A 300 37.59 5.17 -17.11
CA ASP A 300 37.69 5.62 -15.72
C ASP A 300 36.33 6.09 -15.21
N GLU A 301 35.58 6.81 -16.07
CA GLU A 301 34.23 7.24 -15.74
C GLU A 301 33.26 6.06 -15.60
N ARG A 302 33.36 5.04 -16.46
CA ARG A 302 32.59 3.81 -16.31
C ARG A 302 32.92 3.09 -15.00
N GLN A 303 34.19 3.04 -14.61
CA GLN A 303 34.62 2.43 -13.36
C GLN A 303 34.07 3.20 -12.16
N GLU A 304 34.11 4.54 -12.18
CA GLU A 304 33.49 5.37 -11.15
C GLU A 304 31.98 5.13 -11.09
N GLY A 305 31.31 4.98 -12.23
CA GLY A 305 29.89 4.63 -12.30
C GLY A 305 29.57 3.30 -11.61
N VAL A 306 30.40 2.27 -11.81
CA VAL A 306 30.27 0.99 -11.11
C VAL A 306 30.45 1.17 -9.60
N LEU A 307 31.47 1.90 -9.16
CA LEU A 307 31.70 2.18 -7.73
C LEU A 307 30.53 2.95 -7.12
N GLN A 308 29.99 3.92 -7.83
CA GLN A 308 28.84 4.72 -7.43
C GLN A 308 27.60 3.86 -7.24
N LEU A 309 27.33 2.92 -8.16
CA LEU A 309 26.23 1.95 -8.02
C LEU A 309 26.44 1.00 -6.84
N LEU A 310 27.66 0.51 -6.61
CA LEU A 310 27.98 -0.41 -5.50
C LEU A 310 27.87 0.26 -4.12
N ARG A 311 27.93 1.59 -4.01
CA ARG A 311 27.66 2.31 -2.76
C ARG A 311 26.21 2.17 -2.30
N ILE A 312 25.26 1.99 -3.23
CA ILE A 312 23.83 1.92 -2.89
C ILE A 312 23.49 0.69 -2.03
N PRO A 313 23.82 -0.56 -2.42
CA PRO A 313 23.57 -1.72 -1.56
C PRO A 313 24.35 -1.66 -0.25
N ALA A 314 25.51 -1.00 -0.22
CA ALA A 314 26.30 -0.84 1.00
C ALA A 314 25.62 0.09 2.03
N LEU A 315 24.93 1.14 1.57
CA LEU A 315 24.34 2.17 2.44
C LEU A 315 22.83 2.03 2.65
N TYR A 316 22.12 1.44 1.68
CA TYR A 316 20.65 1.52 1.60
C TYR A 316 19.96 0.16 1.41
N SER A 317 20.67 -0.96 1.57
CA SER A 317 20.08 -2.29 1.31
C SER A 317 18.85 -2.62 2.17
N ASP A 318 18.82 -2.14 3.42
CA ASP A 318 17.70 -2.40 4.33
C ASP A 318 16.49 -1.49 4.05
N THR A 319 16.73 -0.27 3.57
CA THR A 319 15.68 0.75 3.33
C THR A 319 15.11 0.66 1.92
N TYR A 320 15.97 0.47 0.92
CA TYR A 320 15.63 0.48 -0.49
C TYR A 320 16.13 -0.79 -1.20
N PRO A 321 15.62 -1.98 -0.86
CA PRO A 321 16.11 -3.25 -1.39
C PRO A 321 15.97 -3.36 -2.92
N ASP A 322 14.90 -2.83 -3.51
CA ASP A 322 14.74 -2.80 -4.97
C ASP A 322 15.78 -1.90 -5.66
N MET A 323 16.10 -0.75 -5.06
CA MET A 323 17.16 0.15 -5.56
C MET A 323 18.53 -0.50 -5.48
N ALA A 324 18.83 -1.15 -4.36
CA ALA A 324 20.06 -1.91 -4.16
C ALA A 324 20.19 -3.01 -5.22
N ALA A 325 19.11 -3.76 -5.47
CA ALA A 325 19.08 -4.78 -6.51
C ALA A 325 19.29 -4.22 -7.92
N ALA A 326 18.63 -3.10 -8.26
CA ALA A 326 18.81 -2.42 -9.53
C ALA A 326 20.25 -1.94 -9.73
N ALA A 327 20.84 -1.36 -8.68
CA ALA A 327 22.22 -0.89 -8.73
C ALA A 327 23.21 -2.04 -8.94
N LEU A 328 23.04 -3.15 -8.21
CA LEU A 328 23.84 -4.37 -8.39
C LEU A 328 23.68 -4.96 -9.79
N HIS A 329 22.46 -5.01 -10.32
CA HIS A 329 22.19 -5.51 -11.66
C HIS A 329 22.92 -4.70 -12.74
N THR A 330 22.82 -3.37 -12.68
CA THR A 330 23.52 -2.48 -13.61
C THR A 330 25.04 -2.63 -13.46
N ALA A 331 25.57 -2.62 -12.23
CA ALA A 331 26.99 -2.82 -11.98
C ALA A 331 27.51 -4.16 -12.52
N MET A 332 26.74 -5.24 -12.33
CA MET A 332 27.05 -6.59 -12.86
C MET A 332 27.15 -6.57 -14.39
N ALA A 333 26.19 -5.96 -15.07
CA ALA A 333 26.15 -5.88 -16.53
C ALA A 333 27.33 -5.04 -17.07
N THR A 334 27.65 -3.92 -16.43
CA THR A 334 28.79 -3.07 -16.81
C THR A 334 30.12 -3.79 -16.60
N LEU A 335 30.29 -4.49 -15.47
CA LEU A 335 31.49 -5.29 -15.21
C LEU A 335 31.68 -6.39 -16.24
N GLN A 336 30.59 -7.07 -16.62
CA GLN A 336 30.63 -8.08 -17.69
C GLN A 336 31.03 -7.47 -19.04
N LYS A 337 30.46 -6.32 -19.41
CA LYS A 337 30.82 -5.56 -20.62
C LYS A 337 32.29 -5.14 -20.63
N ASN A 338 32.85 -4.85 -19.45
CA ASN A 338 34.26 -4.51 -19.26
C ASN A 338 35.19 -5.72 -19.11
N GLN A 339 34.70 -6.94 -19.38
CA GLN A 339 35.43 -8.20 -19.26
C GLN A 339 35.95 -8.50 -17.84
N ASN A 340 35.39 -7.84 -16.81
CA ASN A 340 35.67 -8.14 -15.41
C ASN A 340 34.74 -9.27 -14.91
N THR A 341 35.04 -10.49 -15.34
CA THR A 341 34.23 -11.68 -15.06
C THR A 341 34.15 -12.00 -13.57
N SER A 342 35.24 -11.81 -12.82
CA SER A 342 35.28 -12.07 -11.37
C SER A 342 34.38 -11.08 -10.62
N GLY A 343 34.47 -9.79 -10.93
CA GLY A 343 33.61 -8.76 -10.36
C GLY A 343 32.14 -8.99 -10.67
N SER A 344 31.81 -9.23 -11.95
CA SER A 344 30.43 -9.53 -12.36
C SER A 344 29.86 -10.75 -11.63
N THR A 345 30.65 -11.82 -11.48
CA THR A 345 30.23 -13.04 -10.76
C THR A 345 29.97 -12.77 -9.27
N ALA A 346 30.81 -11.98 -8.61
CA ALA A 346 30.64 -11.61 -7.22
C ALA A 346 29.36 -10.80 -7.00
N VAL A 347 29.15 -9.76 -7.81
CA VAL A 347 27.95 -8.91 -7.76
C VAL A 347 26.68 -9.72 -8.03
N ARG A 348 26.70 -10.62 -9.01
CA ARG A 348 25.59 -11.54 -9.30
C ARG A 348 25.24 -12.41 -8.09
N LYS A 349 26.25 -12.97 -7.41
CA LYS A 349 26.04 -13.80 -6.22
C LYS A 349 25.35 -13.01 -5.12
N GLU A 350 25.79 -11.78 -4.87
CA GLU A 350 25.15 -10.89 -3.89
C GLU A 350 23.70 -10.57 -4.26
N LEU A 351 23.44 -10.16 -5.51
CA LEU A 351 22.10 -9.88 -6.02
C LEU A 351 21.14 -11.05 -5.77
N LEU A 352 21.54 -12.26 -6.13
CA LEU A 352 20.70 -13.46 -6.01
C LEU A 352 20.52 -13.93 -4.56
N THR A 353 21.52 -13.73 -3.71
CA THR A 353 21.49 -14.20 -2.31
C THR A 353 20.69 -13.25 -1.43
N ARG A 354 20.90 -11.94 -1.55
CA ARG A 354 20.28 -10.94 -0.66
C ARG A 354 18.96 -10.40 -1.18
N PHE A 355 18.78 -10.32 -2.49
CA PHE A 355 17.65 -9.63 -3.12
C PHE A 355 16.84 -10.56 -4.02
N GLY A 356 16.82 -11.86 -3.70
CA GLY A 356 16.29 -12.93 -4.56
C GLY A 356 14.82 -12.79 -4.99
N ASN A 357 14.04 -11.93 -4.34
CA ASN A 357 12.62 -11.66 -4.61
C ASN A 357 12.38 -10.35 -5.39
N THR A 358 13.44 -9.59 -5.69
CA THR A 358 13.33 -8.33 -6.46
C THR A 358 13.25 -8.61 -7.95
N PHE A 359 12.69 -7.66 -8.71
CA PHE A 359 12.55 -7.76 -10.17
C PHE A 359 13.87 -8.13 -10.87
N HIS A 360 14.96 -7.43 -10.56
CA HIS A 360 16.24 -7.67 -11.22
C HIS A 360 16.88 -9.02 -10.86
N ALA A 361 16.70 -9.50 -9.63
CA ALA A 361 17.17 -10.84 -9.27
C ALA A 361 16.38 -11.93 -10.02
N ILE A 362 15.07 -11.73 -10.21
CA ILE A 362 14.21 -12.64 -10.99
C ILE A 362 14.65 -12.68 -12.45
N GLN A 363 14.88 -11.52 -13.08
CA GLN A 363 15.40 -11.44 -14.45
C GLN A 363 16.71 -12.21 -14.62
N VAL A 364 17.65 -12.06 -13.67
CA VAL A 364 18.92 -12.79 -13.71
C VAL A 364 18.69 -14.30 -13.58
N LYS A 365 17.81 -14.76 -12.66
CA LYS A 365 17.49 -16.20 -12.52
C LYS A 365 16.91 -16.80 -13.80
N GLN A 366 16.05 -16.05 -14.49
CA GLN A 366 15.44 -16.45 -15.75
C GLN A 366 16.49 -16.54 -16.86
N SER A 367 17.39 -15.55 -16.97
CA SER A 367 18.48 -15.58 -17.96
C SER A 367 19.46 -16.76 -17.78
N LEU A 368 19.58 -17.29 -16.56
CA LEU A 368 20.39 -18.47 -16.25
C LEU A 368 19.68 -19.80 -16.56
N ASN A 369 18.35 -19.80 -16.71
CA ASN A 369 17.53 -21.01 -16.95
C ASN A 369 16.54 -20.82 -18.10
N PRO A 370 16.99 -20.53 -19.33
CA PRO A 370 16.10 -20.16 -20.44
C PRO A 370 15.13 -21.26 -20.90
N GLY A 371 15.22 -22.50 -20.39
CA GLY A 371 14.45 -23.66 -20.85
C GLY A 371 13.52 -24.32 -19.82
N LYS A 372 13.17 -23.64 -18.72
CA LYS A 372 12.25 -24.21 -17.70
C LYS A 372 10.83 -23.64 -17.71
N ASP A 373 10.60 -22.53 -18.42
CA ASP A 373 9.32 -21.82 -18.45
C ASP A 373 8.69 -21.75 -19.86
N SER A 374 9.17 -22.57 -20.81
CA SER A 374 8.66 -22.67 -22.19
C SER A 374 7.93 -23.98 -22.44
#